data_AF-A0A1F9FU70-F1
#
_entry.id   AF-A0A1F9FU70-F1
#
_cell.length_a   1.000
_cell.length_b   1.000
_cell.length_c   1.000
_cell.angle_alpha   90.00
_cell.angle_beta   90.00
_cell.angle_gamma   90.00
#
_symmetry.space_group_name_H-M   'P 1'
#
loop_
_entity.id
_entity.type
_entity.pdbx_description
1 polymer ?
#
loop_
_entity_poly.entity_id
_entity_poly.type
_entity_poly.pdbx_seq_one_letter_code
_entity_poly.pdbx_strand_id
1 'polypeptide(L)'
;MARIDEIREKIKLRTEAFRLLWVTVLTVGGGSMGLLLGEITLRRWLFGLAGAGLAVASAEMLRRVYRSIEREIQNLREAQSE
;
A
#
# COMPACT_ATOMS: atom_id res chain seq x y z
N MET A 1 9.81 29.15 -5.36
CA MET A 1 8.43 28.65 -5.16
C MET A 1 8.23 27.29 -5.82
N ALA A 2 8.57 27.11 -7.10
CA ALA A 2 8.39 25.85 -7.85
C ALA A 2 8.88 24.55 -7.16
N ARG A 3 10.04 24.56 -6.48
CA ARG A 3 10.61 23.36 -5.86
C ARG A 3 9.84 22.85 -4.63
N ILE A 4 9.19 23.76 -3.88
CA ILE A 4 8.40 23.41 -2.69
C ILE A 4 7.07 22.81 -3.11
N ASP A 5 6.44 23.36 -4.15
CA ASP A 5 5.19 22.82 -4.71
C ASP A 5 5.39 21.42 -5.28
N GLU A 6 6.52 21.17 -5.97
CA GLU A 6 6.86 19.86 -6.53
C GLU A 6 7.07 18.78 -5.45
N ILE A 7 7.70 19.15 -4.32
CA ILE A 7 7.86 18.25 -3.17
C ILE A 7 6.50 17.95 -2.53
N ARG A 8 5.65 18.98 -2.38
CA ARG A 8 4.31 18.84 -1.80
C ARG A 8 3.42 17.92 -2.64
N GLU A 9 3.49 18.06 -3.96
CA GLU A 9 2.74 17.21 -4.90
C GLU A 9 3.21 15.75 -4.86
N LYS A 10 4.53 15.51 -4.82
CA LYS A 10 5.09 14.16 -4.62
C LYS A 10 4.62 13.50 -3.33
N ILE A 11 4.64 14.23 -2.21
CA ILE A 11 4.17 13.71 -0.92
C ILE A 11 2.68 13.38 -0.99
N LYS A 12 1.87 14.26 -1.60
CA LYS A 12 0.43 14.05 -1.76
C LYS A 12 0.14 12.79 -2.58
N LEU A 13 0.79 12.64 -3.74
CA LEU A 13 0.65 11.47 -4.60
C LEU A 13 1.04 10.17 -3.88
N ARG A 14 2.16 10.18 -3.13
CA ARG A 14 2.58 9.02 -2.34
C ARG A 14 1.59 8.67 -1.23
N THR A 15 1.02 9.69 -0.58
CA THR A 15 0.01 9.49 0.48
C THR A 15 -1.29 8.93 -0.09
N GLU A 16 -1.70 9.41 -1.26
CA GLU A 16 -2.88 8.93 -1.97
C GLU A 16 -2.69 7.49 -2.47
N ALA A 17 -1.51 7.17 -3.03
CA ALA A 17 -1.14 5.80 -3.39
C ALA A 17 -1.10 4.87 -2.16
N PHE A 18 -0.56 5.32 -1.03
CA PHE A 18 -0.55 4.57 0.23
C PHE A 18 -1.97 4.28 0.71
N ARG A 19 -2.86 5.27 0.65
CA ARG A 19 -4.27 5.12 1.02
C ARG A 19 -4.98 4.13 0.10
N LEU A 20 -4.78 4.21 -1.22
CA LEU A 20 -5.38 3.28 -2.18
C LEU A 20 -4.88 1.84 -1.96
N LEU A 21 -3.57 1.66 -1.76
CA LEU A 21 -2.99 0.35 -1.44
C LEU A 21 -3.59 -0.24 -0.15
N TRP A 22 -3.80 0.57 0.88
CA TRP A 22 -4.46 0.12 2.10
C TRP A 22 -5.89 -0.35 1.87
N VAL A 23 -6.67 0.41 1.10
CA VAL A 23 -8.03 0.01 0.71
C VAL A 23 -8.00 -1.32 -0.04
N THR A 24 -7.09 -1.48 -1.00
CA THR A 24 -6.92 -2.74 -1.73
C THR A 24 -6.60 -3.91 -0.80
N VAL A 25 -5.64 -3.74 0.12
CA VAL A 25 -5.26 -4.79 1.08
C VAL A 25 -6.45 -5.20 1.95
N LEU A 26 -7.21 -4.23 2.47
CA LEU A 26 -8.35 -4.52 3.34
C LEU A 26 -9.54 -5.13 2.59
N THR A 27 -9.92 -4.55 1.45
CA THR A 27 -11.08 -5.01 0.70
C THR A 27 -10.82 -6.34 0.00
N VAL A 28 -9.69 -6.46 -0.70
CA VAL A 28 -9.33 -7.70 -1.41
C VAL A 28 -8.90 -8.77 -0.41
N GLY A 29 -8.07 -8.44 0.58
CA GLY A 29 -7.64 -9.38 1.61
C GLY A 29 -8.82 -9.88 2.46
N GLY A 30 -9.69 -8.98 2.91
CA GLY A 30 -10.91 -9.32 3.65
C GLY A 30 -11.88 -10.17 2.83
N GLY A 31 -12.14 -9.78 1.57
CA GLY A 31 -12.98 -10.56 0.66
C GLY A 31 -12.42 -11.95 0.37
N SER A 32 -11.09 -12.05 0.21
CA SER A 32 -10.40 -13.33 -0.02
C SER A 32 -10.48 -14.25 1.18
N MET A 33 -10.26 -13.72 2.39
CA MET A 33 -10.44 -14.47 3.64
C MET A 33 -11.88 -14.95 3.78
N GLY A 34 -12.88 -14.12 3.47
CA GLY A 34 -14.29 -14.53 3.48
C GLY A 34 -14.62 -15.61 2.46
N LEU A 35 -13.94 -15.64 1.31
CA LEU A 35 -14.08 -16.71 0.31
C LEU A 35 -13.41 -18.01 0.77
N LEU A 36 -12.25 -17.93 1.41
CA LEU A 36 -11.47 -19.09 1.88
C LEU A 36 -12.06 -19.74 3.14
N LEU A 37 -12.67 -18.95 4.02
CA LEU A 37 -13.32 -19.44 5.25
C LEU A 37 -14.76 -19.94 5.02
N GLY A 38 -15.32 -19.70 3.83
CA GLY A 38 -16.65 -20.19 3.45
C GLY A 38 -16.64 -21.64 2.97
N GLU A 39 -17.77 -22.10 2.44
CA GLU A 39 -17.92 -23.45 1.89
C GLU A 39 -16.87 -23.76 0.81
N ILE A 40 -16.33 -24.97 0.85
CA ILE A 40 -15.22 -25.41 -0.01
C ILE A 40 -15.78 -25.71 -1.40
N THR A 41 -15.75 -24.71 -2.27
CA THR A 41 -15.97 -24.86 -3.71
C THR A 41 -14.68 -24.52 -4.45
N LEU A 42 -14.32 -25.30 -5.48
CA LEU A 42 -13.10 -25.11 -6.28
C LEU A 42 -12.98 -23.65 -6.81
N ARG A 43 -14.11 -23.07 -7.22
CA ARG A 43 -14.20 -21.69 -7.71
C ARG A 43 -13.86 -20.66 -6.62
N ARG A 44 -14.37 -20.85 -5.40
CA ARG A 44 -14.09 -19.94 -4.26
C ARG A 44 -12.64 -20.04 -3.82
N TRP A 45 -12.06 -21.23 -3.86
CA TRP A 45 -10.63 -21.44 -3.58
C TRP A 45 -9.73 -20.71 -4.58
N LEU A 46 -10.00 -20.82 -5.88
CA LEU A 46 -9.24 -20.11 -6.91
C LEU A 46 -9.29 -18.58 -6.70
N PHE A 47 -10.49 -18.02 -6.50
CA PHE A 47 -10.65 -16.58 -6.26
C PHE A 47 -10.06 -16.14 -4.92
N GLY A 48 -10.21 -16.95 -3.87
CA GLY A 48 -9.65 -16.69 -2.55
C GLY A 48 -8.12 -16.67 -2.56
N LEU A 49 -7.46 -17.63 -3.21
CA LEU A 49 -6.01 -17.64 -3.37
C LEU A 49 -5.51 -16.48 -4.23
N ALA A 50 -6.16 -16.21 -5.37
CA ALA A 50 -5.78 -15.12 -6.24
C ALA A 50 -5.87 -13.77 -5.53
N GLY A 51 -6.96 -13.53 -4.79
CA GLY A 51 -7.13 -12.30 -4.03
C GLY A 51 -6.18 -12.22 -2.82
N ALA A 52 -5.89 -13.33 -2.13
CA ALA A 52 -4.89 -13.37 -1.07
C ALA A 52 -3.50 -13.02 -1.62
N GLY A 53 -3.12 -13.55 -2.79
CA GLY A 53 -1.86 -13.20 -3.46
C GLY A 53 -1.78 -11.71 -3.82
N LEU A 54 -2.87 -11.14 -4.33
CA LEU A 54 -3.00 -9.71 -4.60
C LEU A 54 -2.87 -8.85 -3.35
N ALA A 55 -3.47 -9.28 -2.23
CA ALA A 55 -3.36 -8.58 -0.95
C ALA A 55 -1.91 -8.60 -0.42
N VAL A 56 -1.21 -9.73 -0.52
CA VAL A 56 0.21 -9.83 -0.14
C VAL A 56 1.09 -8.94 -1.01
N ALA A 57 0.91 -8.97 -2.33
CA ALA A 57 1.66 -8.10 -3.24
C ALA A 57 1.43 -6.60 -2.94
N SER A 58 0.18 -6.24 -2.65
CA SER A 58 -0.20 -4.86 -2.29
C SER A 58 0.41 -4.45 -0.94
N ALA A 59 0.46 -5.35 0.05
CA ALA A 59 1.10 -5.10 1.33
C ALA A 59 2.63 -4.93 1.22
N GLU A 60 3.28 -5.71 0.36
CA GLU A 60 4.71 -5.52 0.06
C GLU A 60 4.98 -4.18 -0.64
N MET A 61 4.14 -3.78 -1.60
CA MET A 61 4.21 -2.44 -2.18
C MET A 61 4.03 -1.34 -1.12
N LEU A 62 3.07 -1.51 -0.21
CA LEU A 62 2.83 -0.58 0.89
C LEU A 62 4.07 -0.43 1.78
N ARG A 63 4.75 -1.53 2.13
CA ARG A 63 6.02 -1.51 2.88
C ARG A 63 7.13 -0.77 2.14
N ARG A 64 7.20 -0.91 0.82
CA ARG A 64 8.21 -0.19 -0.01
C ARG A 64 7.93 1.30 -0.03
N VAL A 65 6.67 1.70 -0.24
CA VAL A 65 6.24 3.10 -0.22
C VAL A 65 6.50 3.72 1.14
N TYR A 66 6.14 3.04 2.22
CA TYR A 66 6.40 3.49 3.59
C TYR A 66 7.90 3.73 3.84
N ARG A 67 8.75 2.74 3.53
CA ARG A 67 10.21 2.88 3.67
C ARG A 67 10.83 3.96 2.78
N SER A 68 10.18 4.30 1.66
CA SER A 68 10.62 5.38 0.79
C SER A 68 10.26 6.74 1.37
N ILE A 69 9.06 6.88 1.95
CA ILE A 69 8.62 8.10 2.62
C ILE A 69 9.45 8.35 3.88
N GLU A 70 9.67 7.32 4.69
CA GLU A 70 10.43 7.40 5.94
C GLU A 70 11.87 7.89 5.71
N ARG A 71 12.55 7.36 4.68
CA ARG A 71 13.88 7.83 4.28
C ARG A 71 13.90 9.28 3.83
N GLU A 72 12.89 9.71 3.07
CA GLU A 72 12.78 11.09 2.59
C GLU A 72 12.54 12.07 3.75
N ILE A 73 11.75 11.67 4.75
CA ILE A 73 11.54 12.45 5.98
C ILE A 73 12.84 12.55 6.79
N GLN A 74 13.59 11.46 6.96
CA GLN A 74 14.87 11.48 7.67
C GLN A 74 15.88 12.42 7.01
N ASN A 75 16.04 12.34 5.68
CA ASN A 75 16.96 13.21 4.94
C ASN A 75 16.59 14.69 5.08
N LEU A 76 15.28 15.02 5.07
CA LEU A 76 14.82 16.40 5.27
C LEU A 76 15.09 16.89 6.70
N ARG A 77 15.00 16.01 7.70
CA ARG A 77 15.27 16.33 9.10
C ARG A 77 16.76 16.58 9.34
N GLU A 78 17.63 15.78 8.73
CA GLU A 78 19.09 15.97 8.77
C GLU A 78 19.50 17.29 8.10
N ALA A 79 18.93 17.60 6.93
CA ALA A 79 19.19 18.86 6.22
C ALA A 79 18.67 20.13 6.93
N GLN A 80 17.77 20.01 7.92
CA GLN A 80 17.36 21.11 8.80
C GLN A 80 18.19 21.22 10.09
N SER A 81 19.03 20.21 10.37
CA SER A 81 19.86 20.13 11.58
C SER A 81 21.30 20.64 11.36
N GLU A 82 21.71 20.84 10.11
CA GLU A 82 22.90 21.59 9.67
C GLU A 82 22.57 23.07 9.42
#